data_AF-A0A950GSM5-F1
#
_entry.id   AF-A0A950GSM5-F1
#
_cell.length_a   1.000
_cell.length_b   1.000
_cell.length_c   1.000
_cell.angle_alpha   90.00
_cell.angle_beta   90.00
_cell.angle_gamma   90.00
#
_symmetry.space_group_name_H-M   'P 1'
#
loop_
_entity.id
_entity.type
_entity.pdbx_description
1 polymer ?
#
loop_
_entity_poly.entity_id
_entity_poly.type
_entity_poly.pdbx_seq_one_letter_code
_entity_poly.pdbx_strand_id
1 'polypeptide(L)'
;LVMSVRRNIAWTSLPAYVIAQLTGGLIGSLVAHGMFDLPLIQSSQHVRTGLAQWFAEFIATFGLVFTIIGVARFRPKFIAIAVGLYITSAYWFTASTSFANPAVTFARAFTDTFSGIAPANMPAFVVAQIFGALVGGALAGWLFAATSSSEVEPARLKPSSANSDEPGSLRLRGG
;
A
#
# COMPACT_ATOMS: atom_id res chain seq x y z
N LEU A 1 -2.61 -2.98 -6.60
CA LEU A 1 -1.76 -4.19 -6.58
C LEU A 1 -1.59 -4.75 -5.17
N VAL A 2 -0.81 -4.13 -4.28
CA VAL A 2 -0.50 -4.69 -2.94
C VAL A 2 -1.74 -4.98 -2.11
N MET A 3 -2.73 -4.08 -2.12
CA MET A 3 -4.01 -4.32 -1.42
C MET A 3 -4.75 -5.56 -1.95
N SER A 4 -4.69 -5.85 -3.25
CA SER A 4 -5.28 -7.05 -3.85
C SER A 4 -4.50 -8.32 -3.48
N VAL A 5 -3.16 -8.25 -3.48
CA VAL A 5 -2.28 -9.33 -2.98
C VAL A 5 -2.62 -9.67 -1.53
N ARG A 6 -2.91 -8.66 -0.72
CA ARG A 6 -3.32 -8.81 0.69
C ARG A 6 -4.80 -9.12 0.88
N ARG A 7 -5.57 -9.34 -0.19
CA ARG A 7 -7.01 -9.67 -0.19
C ARG A 7 -7.92 -8.60 0.44
N ASN A 8 -7.47 -7.35 0.51
CA ASN A 8 -8.29 -6.23 0.97
C ASN A 8 -9.19 -5.66 -0.14
N ILE A 9 -8.83 -5.89 -1.40
CA ILE A 9 -9.59 -5.47 -2.59
C ILE A 9 -9.64 -6.65 -3.56
N ALA A 10 -10.80 -6.89 -4.18
CA ALA A 10 -10.94 -7.93 -5.19
C ALA A 10 -10.03 -7.68 -6.40
N TRP A 11 -9.44 -8.74 -6.95
CA TRP A 11 -8.61 -8.65 -8.15
C TRP A 11 -9.40 -8.16 -9.38
N THR A 12 -10.70 -8.43 -9.42
CA THR A 12 -11.62 -7.95 -10.47
C THR A 12 -11.78 -6.43 -10.47
N SER A 13 -11.58 -5.77 -9.32
CA SER A 13 -11.65 -4.30 -9.23
C SER A 13 -10.35 -3.63 -9.66
N LEU A 14 -9.22 -4.35 -9.68
CA LEU A 14 -7.91 -3.77 -9.96
C LEU A 14 -7.84 -3.03 -11.32
N PRO A 15 -8.37 -3.57 -12.44
CA PRO A 15 -8.36 -2.85 -13.72
C PRO A 15 -9.10 -1.52 -13.66
N ALA A 16 -10.25 -1.47 -12.99
CA ALA A 16 -11.03 -0.24 -12.85
C ALA A 16 -10.24 0.85 -12.09
N TYR A 17 -9.54 0.47 -11.01
CA TYR A 17 -8.64 1.39 -10.30
C TYR A 17 -7.47 1.86 -11.17
N VAL A 18 -6.86 0.97 -11.94
CA VAL A 18 -5.75 1.33 -12.85
C VAL A 18 -6.22 2.34 -13.91
N ILE A 19 -7.35 2.09 -14.56
CA ILE A 19 -7.93 3.00 -15.55
C ILE A 19 -8.22 4.36 -14.91
N ALA A 20 -8.91 4.37 -13.76
CA ALA A 20 -9.23 5.61 -13.06
C ALA A 20 -7.97 6.42 -12.69
N GLN A 21 -6.91 5.75 -12.23
CA GLN A 21 -5.63 6.40 -11.89
C GLN A 21 -4.90 6.95 -13.12
N LEU A 22 -4.88 6.22 -14.23
CA LEU A 22 -4.28 6.67 -15.49
C LEU A 22 -5.01 7.88 -16.06
N THR A 23 -6.35 7.80 -16.14
CA THR A 23 -7.19 8.91 -16.62
C THR A 23 -7.09 10.13 -15.70
N GLY A 24 -7.18 9.93 -14.38
CA GLY A 24 -7.04 11.02 -13.41
C GLY A 24 -5.66 11.68 -13.46
N GLY A 25 -4.59 10.88 -13.58
CA GLY A 25 -3.23 11.39 -13.74
C GLY A 25 -3.04 12.20 -15.02
N LEU A 26 -3.59 11.72 -16.14
CA LEU A 26 -3.56 12.45 -17.40
C LEU A 26 -4.32 13.77 -17.30
N ILE A 27 -5.56 13.76 -16.80
CA ILE A 27 -6.37 14.98 -16.59
C ILE A 27 -5.62 15.97 -15.70
N GLY A 28 -4.99 15.50 -14.61
CA GLY A 28 -4.18 16.35 -13.73
C GLY A 28 -3.02 17.02 -14.47
N SER A 29 -2.35 16.29 -15.36
CA SER A 29 -1.28 16.85 -16.23
C SER A 29 -1.83 17.94 -17.17
N LEU A 30 -2.98 17.71 -17.81
CA LEU A 30 -3.62 18.69 -18.68
C LEU A 30 -4.02 19.97 -17.93
N VAL A 31 -4.59 19.82 -16.73
CA VAL A 31 -4.95 20.95 -15.86
C VAL A 31 -3.70 21.74 -15.48
N ALA A 32 -2.62 21.06 -15.09
CA ALA A 32 -1.35 21.72 -14.79
C ALA A 32 -0.81 22.48 -16.01
N HIS A 33 -0.83 21.90 -17.21
CA HIS A 33 -0.42 22.61 -18.41
C HIS A 33 -1.26 23.87 -18.66
N GLY A 34 -2.58 23.79 -18.47
CA GLY A 34 -3.46 24.95 -18.55
C GLY A 34 -3.13 26.03 -17.51
N MET A 35 -2.76 25.64 -16.28
CA MET A 35 -2.35 26.58 -15.22
C MET A 35 -1.03 27.31 -15.54
N PHE A 36 -0.12 26.66 -16.27
CA PHE A 36 1.21 27.19 -16.58
C PHE A 36 1.36 27.68 -18.03
N ASP A 37 0.25 27.84 -18.77
CA ASP A 37 0.21 28.28 -20.17
C ASP A 37 1.12 27.44 -21.09
N LEU A 38 1.10 26.12 -20.90
CA LEU A 38 1.85 25.15 -21.70
C LEU A 38 0.94 24.47 -22.73
N PRO A 39 1.50 23.92 -23.84
CA PRO A 39 0.74 23.07 -24.74
C PRO A 39 0.05 21.94 -23.98
N LEU A 40 -1.26 21.75 -24.15
CA LEU A 40 -2.01 20.78 -23.34
C LEU A 40 -1.50 19.36 -23.50
N ILE A 41 -1.19 18.94 -24.73
CA ILE A 41 -0.66 17.63 -25.05
C ILE A 41 0.82 17.75 -25.37
N GLN A 42 1.65 17.03 -24.62
CA GLN A 42 3.08 16.96 -24.83
C GLN A 42 3.54 15.51 -24.70
N SER A 43 4.73 15.21 -25.23
CA SER A 43 5.47 14.00 -24.93
C SER A 43 6.81 14.41 -24.36
N SER A 44 7.12 13.94 -23.16
CA SER A 44 8.37 14.25 -22.47
C SER A 44 9.58 13.72 -23.24
N GLN A 45 10.62 14.53 -23.35
CA GLN A 45 11.96 14.15 -23.82
C GLN A 45 12.96 13.99 -22.66
N HIS A 46 12.54 14.28 -21.42
CA HIS A 46 13.39 14.16 -20.23
C HIS A 46 13.87 12.73 -19.98
N VAL A 47 15.15 12.47 -20.26
CA VAL A 47 15.79 11.16 -20.05
C VAL A 47 15.96 10.90 -18.55
N ARG A 48 15.37 9.80 -18.08
CA ARG A 48 15.46 9.34 -16.69
C ARG A 48 15.73 7.85 -16.68
N THR A 49 17.00 7.46 -16.66
CA THR A 49 17.42 6.06 -16.78
C THR A 49 18.68 5.78 -15.99
N GLY A 50 18.96 4.48 -15.78
CA GLY A 50 20.13 3.99 -15.07
C GLY A 50 19.81 3.39 -13.70
N LEU A 51 20.71 2.53 -13.23
CA LEU A 51 20.55 1.73 -12.01
C LEU A 51 20.23 2.59 -10.78
N ALA A 52 20.86 3.75 -10.62
CA ALA A 52 20.62 4.65 -9.49
C ALA A 52 19.17 5.16 -9.46
N GLN A 53 18.60 5.51 -10.63
CA GLN A 53 17.23 6.00 -10.71
C GLN A 53 16.22 4.87 -10.49
N TRP A 54 16.47 3.69 -11.06
CA TRP A 54 15.59 2.54 -10.86
C TRP A 54 15.61 2.06 -9.39
N PHE A 55 16.80 2.02 -8.78
CA PHE A 55 16.92 1.68 -7.36
C PHE A 55 16.26 2.73 -6.47
N ALA A 56 16.38 4.02 -6.81
CA ALA A 56 15.66 5.09 -6.13
C ALA A 56 14.13 4.88 -6.16
N GLU A 57 13.56 4.50 -7.31
CA GLU A 57 12.13 4.19 -7.42
C GLU A 57 11.71 2.94 -6.64
N PHE A 58 12.57 1.93 -6.58
CA PHE A 58 12.38 0.78 -5.72
C PHE A 58 12.27 1.22 -4.25
N ILE A 59 13.27 1.98 -3.75
CA ILE A 59 13.30 2.44 -2.35
C ILE A 59 12.11 3.35 -2.03
N ALA A 60 11.79 4.28 -2.93
CA ALA A 60 10.64 5.18 -2.77
C ALA A 60 9.33 4.39 -2.65
N THR A 61 9.08 3.44 -3.56
CA THR A 61 7.82 2.69 -3.54
C THR A 61 7.78 1.70 -2.38
N PHE A 62 8.91 1.09 -2.04
CA PHE A 62 9.07 0.22 -0.87
C PHE A 62 8.66 0.95 0.41
N GLY A 63 9.28 2.10 0.69
CA GLY A 63 9.01 2.81 1.94
C GLY A 63 7.62 3.44 1.95
N LEU A 64 7.08 3.85 0.79
CA LEU A 64 5.71 4.33 0.68
C LEU A 64 4.71 3.25 1.09
N VAL A 65 4.81 2.06 0.50
CA VAL A 65 3.90 0.94 0.81
C VAL A 65 4.08 0.47 2.25
N PHE A 66 5.33 0.39 2.74
CA PHE A 66 5.62 0.04 4.12
C PHE A 66 4.97 1.05 5.09
N THR A 67 5.10 2.35 4.81
CA THR A 67 4.48 3.44 5.59
C THR A 67 2.97 3.33 5.60
N ILE A 68 2.33 3.15 4.43
CA ILE A 68 0.88 2.99 4.32
C ILE A 68 0.40 1.83 5.21
N ILE A 69 1.08 0.68 5.13
CA ILE A 69 0.66 -0.51 5.88
C ILE A 69 0.88 -0.33 7.39
N GLY A 70 2.03 0.19 7.81
CA GLY A 70 2.33 0.42 9.22
C GLY A 70 1.37 1.42 9.85
N VAL A 71 1.14 2.55 9.18
CA VAL A 71 0.21 3.58 9.67
C VAL A 71 -1.23 3.07 9.64
N ALA A 72 -1.64 2.31 8.63
CA ALA A 72 -2.96 1.70 8.61
C ALA A 72 -3.18 0.73 9.78
N ARG A 73 -2.14 0.01 10.22
CA ARG A 73 -2.21 -0.91 11.35
C ARG A 73 -2.36 -0.20 12.70
N PHE A 74 -1.60 0.87 12.93
CA PHE A 74 -1.47 1.48 14.27
C PHE A 74 -2.21 2.81 14.42
N ARG A 75 -2.30 3.61 13.35
CA ARG A 75 -2.88 4.97 13.36
C ARG A 75 -3.58 5.30 12.04
N PRO A 76 -4.65 4.58 11.65
CA PRO A 76 -5.27 4.70 10.32
C PRO A 76 -5.75 6.11 9.97
N LYS A 77 -6.11 6.94 10.97
CA LYS A 77 -6.48 8.35 10.76
C LYS A 77 -5.35 9.21 10.18
N PHE A 78 -4.09 8.76 10.27
CA PHE A 78 -2.91 9.52 9.83
C PHE A 78 -2.34 9.04 8.49
N ILE A 79 -2.99 8.08 7.80
CA ILE A 79 -2.48 7.54 6.52
C ILE A 79 -2.20 8.66 5.51
N ALA A 80 -3.15 9.58 5.31
CA ALA A 80 -3.00 10.66 4.33
C ALA A 80 -1.80 11.58 4.62
N ILE A 81 -1.63 11.98 5.89
CA ILE A 81 -0.51 12.82 6.32
C ILE A 81 0.81 12.06 6.16
N ALA A 82 0.87 10.80 6.59
CA ALA A 82 2.08 9.99 6.49
C ALA A 82 2.50 9.74 5.03
N VAL A 83 1.54 9.50 4.13
CA VAL A 83 1.79 9.38 2.69
C VAL A 83 2.35 10.69 2.14
N GLY A 84 1.74 11.83 2.46
CA GLY A 84 2.23 13.14 2.04
C GLY A 84 3.66 13.40 2.50
N LEU A 85 3.93 13.23 3.80
CA LEU A 85 5.27 13.40 4.38
C LEU A 85 6.30 12.45 3.76
N TYR A 86 5.91 11.19 3.51
CA TYR A 86 6.82 10.23 2.89
C TYR A 86 7.16 10.63 1.47
N ILE A 87 6.17 10.95 0.62
CA ILE A 87 6.41 11.40 -0.76
C ILE A 87 7.25 12.68 -0.77
N THR A 88 6.95 13.65 0.10
CA THR A 88 7.79 14.83 0.27
C THR A 88 9.22 14.43 0.63
N SER A 89 9.45 13.60 1.64
CA SER A 89 10.81 13.18 1.98
C SER A 89 11.51 12.46 0.82
N ALA A 90 10.80 11.57 0.11
CA ALA A 90 11.33 10.77 -0.97
C ALA A 90 11.72 11.63 -2.17
N TYR A 91 10.99 12.71 -2.46
CA TYR A 91 11.41 13.67 -3.48
C TYR A 91 12.82 14.24 -3.19
N TRP A 92 13.17 14.46 -1.91
CA TRP A 92 14.47 15.04 -1.52
C TRP A 92 15.57 13.99 -1.40
N PHE A 93 15.30 12.79 -0.86
CA PHE A 93 16.35 11.81 -0.61
C PHE A 93 16.61 10.86 -1.78
N THR A 94 15.74 10.82 -2.79
CA THR A 94 15.90 9.91 -3.94
C THR A 94 16.49 10.59 -5.16
N ALA A 95 17.40 9.91 -5.85
CA ALA A 95 18.01 10.41 -7.09
C ALA A 95 17.00 10.59 -8.25
N SER A 96 15.83 9.94 -8.19
CA SER A 96 14.79 10.01 -9.22
C SER A 96 13.75 11.13 -9.00
N THR A 97 13.79 11.82 -7.86
CA THR A 97 12.72 12.71 -7.37
C THR A 97 11.36 12.00 -7.16
N SER A 98 11.42 10.72 -6.77
CA SER A 98 10.34 9.82 -6.34
C SER A 98 9.03 9.92 -7.12
N PHE A 99 8.87 9.05 -8.12
CA PHE A 99 7.59 8.88 -8.81
C PHE A 99 6.70 7.92 -8.01
N ALA A 100 7.28 6.81 -7.56
CA ALA A 100 6.73 5.83 -6.62
C ALA A 100 5.33 5.28 -6.98
N ASN A 101 4.92 5.43 -8.24
CA ASN A 101 3.57 5.11 -8.70
C ASN A 101 3.55 4.98 -10.23
N PRO A 102 3.12 3.82 -10.77
CA PRO A 102 3.03 3.62 -12.22
C PRO A 102 2.12 4.60 -12.95
N ALA A 103 0.99 4.98 -12.37
CA ALA A 103 0.06 5.93 -12.99
C ALA A 103 0.61 7.36 -13.01
N VAL A 104 1.33 7.76 -11.96
CA VAL A 104 2.06 9.04 -11.95
C VAL A 104 3.18 9.03 -12.98
N THR A 105 3.90 7.92 -13.10
CA THR A 105 4.96 7.76 -14.12
C THR A 105 4.40 7.87 -15.53
N PHE A 106 3.24 7.26 -15.78
CA PHE A 106 2.51 7.41 -17.03
C PHE A 106 2.12 8.87 -17.29
N ALA A 107 1.48 9.54 -16.34
CA ALA A 107 1.08 10.94 -16.50
C ALA A 107 2.28 11.87 -16.78
N ARG A 108 3.40 11.62 -16.10
CA ARG A 108 4.66 12.38 -16.28
C ARG A 108 5.32 12.12 -17.65
N ALA A 109 4.93 11.08 -18.38
CA ALA A 109 5.36 10.91 -19.76
C ALA A 109 4.72 11.91 -20.73
N PHE A 110 3.63 12.56 -20.32
CA PHE A 110 2.88 13.52 -21.12
C PHE A 110 3.20 14.99 -20.80
N THR A 111 4.26 15.28 -20.04
CA THR A 111 4.70 16.66 -19.72
C THR A 111 6.20 16.81 -19.99
N ASP A 112 6.60 17.76 -20.83
CA ASP A 112 8.01 18.02 -21.16
C ASP A 112 8.58 19.15 -20.29
N THR A 113 8.47 18.95 -18.97
CA THR A 113 8.99 19.87 -17.94
C THR A 113 10.00 19.14 -17.06
N PHE A 114 10.61 19.80 -16.08
CA PHE A 114 11.52 19.13 -15.13
C PHE A 114 10.90 17.88 -14.45
N SER A 115 9.56 17.84 -14.38
CA SER A 115 8.82 16.71 -13.86
C SER A 115 8.70 15.54 -14.87
N GLY A 116 8.96 15.73 -16.15
CA GLY A 116 8.78 14.73 -17.20
C GLY A 116 9.65 13.47 -17.08
N ILE A 117 9.23 12.42 -17.80
CA ILE A 117 10.03 11.23 -18.11
C ILE A 117 9.79 10.79 -19.56
N ALA A 118 10.85 10.53 -20.31
CA ALA A 118 10.72 9.98 -21.67
C ALA A 118 9.92 8.65 -21.64
N PRO A 119 8.91 8.46 -22.51
CA PRO A 119 8.08 7.25 -22.51
C PRO A 119 8.89 5.94 -22.59
N ALA A 120 10.01 5.94 -23.29
CA ALA A 120 10.91 4.79 -23.41
C ALA A 120 11.58 4.40 -22.08
N ASN A 121 11.67 5.31 -21.10
CA ASN A 121 12.27 5.04 -19.79
C ASN A 121 11.24 4.60 -18.73
N MET A 122 9.94 4.86 -18.95
CA MET A 122 8.86 4.50 -18.04
C MET A 122 8.84 3.01 -17.64
N PRO A 123 9.04 2.02 -18.54
CA PRO A 123 8.89 0.62 -18.16
C PRO A 123 9.82 0.18 -17.03
N ALA A 124 11.07 0.64 -17.03
CA ALA A 124 12.03 0.31 -15.97
C ALA A 124 11.62 0.90 -14.60
N PHE A 125 11.07 2.13 -14.59
CA PHE A 125 10.51 2.75 -13.39
C PHE A 125 9.33 1.94 -12.86
N VAL A 126 8.39 1.56 -13.72
CA VAL A 126 7.21 0.77 -13.35
C VAL A 126 7.61 -0.59 -12.76
N VAL A 127 8.59 -1.28 -13.36
CA VAL A 127 9.10 -2.55 -12.83
C VAL A 127 9.71 -2.36 -11.44
N ALA A 128 10.58 -1.35 -11.26
CA ALA A 128 11.19 -1.06 -9.98
C ALA A 128 10.15 -0.70 -8.90
N GLN A 129 9.13 0.08 -9.26
CA GLN A 129 8.03 0.45 -8.38
C GLN A 129 7.20 -0.76 -7.96
N ILE A 130 6.82 -1.63 -8.91
CA ILE A 130 6.08 -2.86 -8.60
C ILE A 130 6.90 -3.74 -7.66
N PHE A 131 8.18 -3.92 -7.93
CA PHE A 131 9.06 -4.72 -7.08
C PHE A 131 9.19 -4.12 -5.68
N GLY A 132 9.42 -2.81 -5.57
CA GLY A 132 9.46 -2.08 -4.29
C GLY A 132 8.16 -2.22 -3.50
N ALA A 133 7.02 -2.05 -4.17
CA ALA A 133 5.70 -2.19 -3.56
C ALA A 133 5.47 -3.59 -2.98
N LEU A 134 5.85 -4.64 -3.72
CA LEU A 134 5.68 -6.03 -3.27
C LEU A 134 6.60 -6.35 -2.09
N VAL A 135 7.88 -5.97 -2.17
CA VAL A 135 8.84 -6.21 -1.08
C VAL A 135 8.46 -5.43 0.19
N GLY A 136 8.09 -4.15 0.06
CA GLY A 136 7.64 -3.33 1.18
C GLY A 136 6.34 -3.85 1.78
N GLY A 137 5.42 -4.32 0.93
CA GLY A 137 4.19 -4.96 1.34
C GLY A 137 4.40 -6.25 2.12
N ALA A 138 5.29 -7.12 1.63
CA ALA A 138 5.64 -8.38 2.28
C ALA A 138 6.32 -8.15 3.63
N LEU A 139 7.33 -7.27 3.68
CA LEU A 139 8.04 -6.96 4.92
C LEU A 139 7.13 -6.35 5.97
N ALA A 140 6.31 -5.36 5.60
CA ALA A 140 5.34 -4.76 6.53
C ALA A 140 4.29 -5.76 7.00
N GLY A 141 3.85 -6.65 6.11
CA GLY A 141 2.93 -7.74 6.44
C GLY A 141 3.52 -8.68 7.49
N TRP A 142 4.76 -9.12 7.30
CA TRP A 142 5.46 -9.98 8.25
C TRP A 142 5.72 -9.28 9.58
N LEU A 143 6.30 -8.07 9.54
CA LEU A 143 6.72 -7.34 10.74
C LEU A 143 5.54 -6.95 11.65
N PHE A 144 4.40 -6.58 11.06
CA PHE A 144 3.24 -6.10 11.83
C PHE A 144 2.18 -7.17 12.09
N ALA A 145 2.37 -8.42 11.64
CA ALA A 145 1.46 -9.54 11.93
C ALA A 145 1.65 -10.14 13.34
N ALA A 146 2.84 -10.01 13.94
CA ALA A 146 3.22 -10.72 15.16
C ALA A 146 2.58 -10.20 16.48
N THR A 147 1.75 -9.17 16.44
CA THR A 147 1.24 -8.50 17.65
C THR A 147 -0.12 -9.05 18.15
N SER A 148 -0.60 -10.18 17.64
CA SER A 148 -1.95 -10.71 17.94
C SER A 148 -1.98 -12.01 18.76
N SER A 149 -0.83 -12.50 19.26
CA SER A 149 -0.75 -13.78 19.96
C SER A 149 -0.20 -13.62 21.38
N SER A 150 -0.97 -12.98 22.27
CA SER A 150 -0.80 -13.15 23.72
C SER A 150 -2.10 -12.78 24.44
N GLU A 151 -3.20 -13.46 24.10
CA GLU A 151 -4.36 -13.50 24.98
C GLU A 151 -4.23 -14.79 25.79
N VAL A 152 -3.96 -14.61 27.07
CA VAL A 152 -3.70 -15.64 28.07
C VAL A 152 -4.83 -16.68 28.07
N GLU A 153 -4.48 -17.96 27.85
CA GLU A 153 -5.37 -19.10 28.09
C GLU A 153 -6.02 -18.93 29.48
N PRO A 154 -7.35 -18.74 29.60
CA PRO A 154 -7.98 -18.70 30.90
C PRO A 154 -7.79 -20.09 31.49
N ALA A 155 -7.05 -20.15 32.60
CA ALA A 155 -6.75 -21.37 33.34
C ALA A 155 -8.04 -22.18 33.51
N ARG A 156 -8.16 -23.25 32.72
CA ARG A 156 -9.26 -24.19 32.76
C ARG A 156 -9.18 -24.89 34.12
N LEU A 157 -9.89 -24.37 35.11
CA LEU A 157 -10.07 -25.00 36.40
C LEU A 157 -10.63 -26.41 36.15
N LYS A 158 -9.81 -27.43 36.40
CA LYS A 158 -10.27 -28.83 36.41
C LYS A 158 -11.37 -28.96 37.47
N PRO A 159 -12.51 -29.60 37.16
CA PRO A 159 -13.52 -29.88 38.18
C PRO A 159 -12.91 -30.82 39.22
N SER A 160 -12.96 -30.40 40.48
CA SER A 160 -12.51 -31.21 41.61
C SER A 160 -13.44 -32.41 41.74
N SER A 161 -12.89 -33.59 41.53
CA SER A 161 -13.52 -34.86 41.84
C SER A 161 -13.55 -35.05 43.35
N ALA A 162 -14.71 -34.89 43.96
CA ALA A 162 -15.01 -35.44 45.27
C ALA A 162 -16.22 -36.38 45.12
N ASN A 163 -15.90 -37.68 45.18
CA ASN A 163 -16.68 -38.79 45.76
C ASN A 163 -17.65 -38.34 46.86
N SER A 164 -18.71 -39.04 47.22
CA SER A 164 -19.48 -40.20 46.77
C SER A 164 -20.66 -40.26 47.75
N ASP A 165 -21.81 -40.80 47.33
CA ASP A 165 -22.78 -41.59 48.14
C ASP A 165 -24.23 -41.33 47.67
N GLU A 166 -24.71 -42.25 46.83
CA GLU A 166 -26.13 -42.54 46.57
C GLU A 166 -26.77 -43.31 47.76
N PRO A 167 -28.06 -43.75 47.75
CA PRO A 167 -29.28 -43.31 47.03
C PRO A 167 -30.53 -43.22 47.96
N GLY A 168 -31.65 -42.61 47.51
CA GLY A 168 -32.93 -42.72 48.25
C GLY A 168 -34.14 -42.02 47.63
N SER A 169 -34.97 -42.80 46.92
CA SER A 169 -36.44 -42.80 46.89
C SER A 169 -37.19 -41.50 47.30
N LEU A 170 -38.11 -40.91 46.51
CA LEU A 170 -39.43 -41.44 46.14
C LEU A 170 -40.09 -40.45 45.16
N ARG A 171 -40.65 -40.99 44.08
CA ARG A 171 -41.60 -40.27 43.23
C ARG A 171 -42.88 -40.00 44.03
N LEU A 172 -43.25 -38.74 44.19
CA LEU A 172 -44.60 -38.36 44.61
C LEU A 172 -45.43 -38.00 43.38
N ARG A 173 -46.45 -38.82 43.16
CA ARG A 173 -47.54 -38.67 42.20
C ARG A 173 -48.76 -38.31 43.05
N GLY A 174 -49.42 -37.17 42.80
CA GLY A 174 -50.71 -36.86 43.41
C GLY A 174 -50.95 -35.36 43.62
N GLY A 175 -52.01 -34.87 42.97
CA GLY A 175 -52.51 -33.49 43.03
C GLY A 175 -53.23 -33.15 41.74
#